data_AF-K1U3T0-F1
#
_entry.id   AF-K1U3T0-F1
#
_cell.length_a   1.000
_cell.length_b   1.000
_cell.length_c   1.000
_cell.angle_alpha   90.00
_cell.angle_beta   90.00
_cell.angle_gamma   90.00
#
_symmetry.space_group_name_H-M   'P 1'
#
loop_
_entity.id
_entity.type
_entity.pdbx_description
1 polymer ?
#
loop_
_entity_poly.entity_id
_entity_poly.type
_entity_poly.pdbx_seq_one_letter_code
_entity_poly.pdbx_strand_id
1 'polypeptide(L)'
;MQKLMGLVRRCVDDYHMIEAGDRIAVGVSGGKDSLALLILLAGLREYFNKPYELEAITIDMGLGMDYSQVAALCEQWNVPYT
;
A
#
# COMPACT_ATOMS: atom_id res chain seq x y z
N MET A 1 -4.30 5.76 -13.82
CA MET A 1 -4.64 5.14 -12.52
C MET A 1 -5.78 4.13 -12.62
N GLN A 2 -6.95 4.48 -13.16
CA GLN A 2 -8.13 3.59 -13.21
C GLN A 2 -7.89 2.18 -13.79
N LYS A 3 -7.09 2.05 -14.86
CA LYS A 3 -6.75 0.74 -15.44
C LYS A 3 -6.02 -0.18 -14.46
N LEU A 4 -5.01 0.34 -13.74
CA LEU A 4 -4.24 -0.45 -12.76
C LEU A 4 -5.11 -0.81 -11.55
N MET A 5 -5.90 0.14 -11.06
CA MET A 5 -6.85 -0.10 -9.97
C MET A 5 -7.85 -1.23 -10.28
N GLY A 6 -8.37 -1.25 -11.51
CA GLY A 6 -9.26 -2.33 -11.96
C GLY A 6 -8.57 -3.69 -12.01
N LEU A 7 -7.30 -3.75 -12.44
CA LEU A 7 -6.52 -4.99 -12.46
C LEU A 7 -6.19 -5.47 -11.04
N VAL A 8 -5.83 -4.58 -10.13
CA VAL A 8 -5.58 -4.91 -8.72
C VAL A 8 -6.84 -5.45 -8.06
N ARG A 9 -7.97 -4.75 -8.21
CA ARG A 9 -9.26 -5.23 -7.68
C ARG A 9 -9.61 -6.62 -8.21
N ARG A 10 -9.50 -6.83 -9.53
CA ARG A 10 -9.76 -8.14 -10.13
C ARG A 10 -8.84 -9.22 -9.55
N CYS A 11 -7.55 -8.92 -9.36
CA CYS A 11 -6.62 -9.86 -8.73
C CYS A 11 -7.04 -10.20 -7.29
N VAL A 12 -7.40 -9.20 -6.50
CA VAL A 12 -7.89 -9.39 -5.14
C VAL A 12 -9.12 -10.30 -5.11
N ASP A 13 -10.07 -10.07 -6.03
CA ASP A 13 -11.32 -10.85 -6.13
C ASP A 13 -11.06 -12.27 -6.66
N ASP A 14 -10.31 -12.42 -7.76
CA ASP A 14 -10.03 -13.71 -8.43
C ASP A 14 -9.27 -14.67 -7.48
N TYR A 15 -8.40 -14.13 -6.62
CA TYR A 15 -7.55 -14.92 -5.73
C TYR A 15 -7.89 -14.82 -4.24
N HIS A 16 -8.98 -14.13 -3.87
CA HIS A 16 -9.42 -13.96 -2.48
C HIS A 16 -8.29 -13.43 -1.58
N MET A 17 -7.52 -12.44 -2.06
CA MET A 17 -6.30 -11.98 -1.38
C MET A 17 -6.58 -11.07 -0.17
N ILE A 18 -7.73 -10.39 -0.16
CA ILE A 18 -8.12 -9.44 0.87
C ILE A 18 -9.56 -9.73 1.26
N GLU A 19 -9.76 -9.93 2.56
CA GLU A 19 -11.07 -10.10 3.20
C GLU A 19 -11.37 -8.96 4.19
N ALA A 20 -12.65 -8.85 4.55
CA ALA A 20 -13.09 -7.81 5.47
C ALA A 20 -12.46 -8.01 6.86
N GLY A 21 -11.84 -6.95 7.39
CA GLY A 21 -11.15 -6.96 8.68
C GLY A 21 -9.66 -7.30 8.61
N ASP A 22 -9.12 -7.57 7.41
CA ASP A 22 -7.69 -7.80 7.25
C ASP A 22 -6.87 -6.56 7.64
N ARG A 23 -5.69 -6.83 8.23
CA ARG A 23 -4.63 -5.84 8.47
C ARG A 23 -3.46 -6.16 7.56
N ILE A 24 -3.21 -5.29 6.59
CA ILE A 24 -2.22 -5.51 5.53
C ILE A 24 -1.00 -4.64 5.79
N ALA A 25 0.15 -5.29 5.97
CA ALA A 25 1.45 -4.63 6.01
C ALA A 25 2.10 -4.65 4.62
N VAL A 26 2.50 -3.49 4.12
CA VAL A 26 3.22 -3.34 2.85
C VAL A 26 4.67 -2.99 3.13
N GLY A 27 5.59 -3.88 2.73
CA GLY A 27 7.02 -3.58 2.75
C GLY A 27 7.35 -2.52 1.71
N VAL A 28 7.85 -1.36 2.15
CA VAL A 28 8.25 -0.25 1.29
C VAL A 28 9.77 -0.14 1.27
N SER A 29 10.38 -0.28 0.09
CA SER A 29 11.84 -0.19 -0.07
C SER A 29 12.32 1.21 -0.49
N GLY A 30 11.37 2.13 -0.73
CA GLY A 30 11.62 3.41 -1.43
C GLY A 30 11.62 3.27 -2.96
N GLY A 31 11.53 2.06 -3.50
CA GLY A 31 11.41 1.82 -4.93
C GLY A 31 10.01 2.13 -5.48
N LYS A 32 9.96 2.54 -6.75
CA LYS A 32 8.70 2.85 -7.46
C LYS A 32 7.66 1.73 -7.40
N ASP A 33 8.10 0.47 -7.37
CA ASP A 33 7.22 -0.69 -7.45
C ASP A 33 6.48 -0.89 -6.11
N SER A 34 7.17 -0.79 -4.98
CA SER A 34 6.55 -0.84 -3.65
C SER A 34 5.67 0.39 -3.37
N LEU A 35 6.10 1.57 -3.84
CA LEU A 35 5.31 2.81 -3.71
C LEU A 35 4.03 2.75 -4.54
N ALA A 36 4.11 2.23 -5.77
CA ALA A 36 2.93 2.02 -6.61
C ALA A 36 1.97 1.02 -5.97
N LEU A 37 2.47 -0.09 -5.43
CA LEU A 37 1.64 -1.06 -4.70
C LEU A 37 0.92 -0.41 -3.52
N LEU A 38 1.65 0.35 -2.69
CA LEU A 38 1.08 1.07 -1.55
C LEU A 38 -0.05 2.02 -1.97
N ILE A 39 0.18 2.84 -3.00
CA ILE A 39 -0.82 3.80 -3.51
C ILE A 39 -2.04 3.07 -4.07
N LEU A 40 -1.83 2.00 -4.83
CA LEU A 40 -2.94 1.22 -5.41
C LEU A 40 -3.80 0.56 -4.33
N LEU A 41 -3.17 0.03 -3.27
CA LEU A 41 -3.89 -0.52 -2.11
C LEU A 41 -4.55 0.57 -1.27
N ALA A 42 -3.92 1.73 -1.08
CA ALA A 42 -4.52 2.85 -0.35
C ALA A 42 -5.74 3.41 -1.09
N GLY A 43 -5.67 3.56 -2.42
CA GLY A 43 -6.79 4.00 -3.23
C GLY A 43 -7.91 2.95 -3.31
N LEU A 44 -7.58 1.66 -3.31
CA LEU A 44 -8.58 0.60 -3.39
C LEU A 44 -9.44 0.61 -2.12
N ARG A 45 -8.81 0.84 -0.96
CA ARG A 45 -9.45 0.94 0.35
C ARG A 45 -10.62 1.94 0.38
N GLU A 46 -10.59 3.00 -0.42
CA GLU A 46 -11.64 4.04 -0.42
C GLU A 46 -12.99 3.58 -0.98
N TYR A 47 -13.00 2.59 -1.88
CA TYR A 47 -14.23 2.17 -2.57
C TYR A 47 -14.42 0.65 -2.62
N PHE A 48 -13.50 -0.13 -2.05
CA PHE A 48 -13.61 -1.58 -1.98
C PHE A 48 -14.71 -1.99 -1.00
N ASN A 49 -15.47 -3.04 -1.35
CA ASN A 49 -16.61 -3.51 -0.57
C ASN A 49 -16.22 -4.36 0.65
N LYS A 50 -14.93 -4.68 0.81
CA LYS A 50 -14.37 -5.38 1.97
C LYS A 50 -13.43 -4.41 2.70
N PRO A 51 -13.83 -3.80 3.82
CA PRO A 51 -12.98 -2.85 4.53
C PRO A 51 -11.76 -3.56 5.14
N TYR A 52 -10.58 -2.96 5.00
CA TYR A 52 -9.32 -3.44 5.56
C TYR A 52 -8.46 -2.27 6.04
N GLU A 53 -7.50 -2.57 6.91
CA GLU A 53 -6.48 -1.63 7.36
C GLU A 53 -5.18 -1.84 6.57
N LEU A 54 -4.42 -0.76 6.40
CA LEU A 54 -3.19 -0.73 5.63
C LEU A 54 -2.12 -0.01 6.43
N GLU A 55 -0.93 -0.60 6.50
CA GLU A 55 0.27 -0.03 7.14
C GLU A 55 1.47 -0.22 6.23
N ALA A 56 2.32 0.81 6.12
CA ALA A 56 3.57 0.76 5.39
C ALA A 56 4.73 0.49 6.37
N ILE A 57 5.64 -0.40 6.00
CA ILE A 57 6.81 -0.74 6.82
C ILE A 57 8.07 -0.64 5.99
N THR A 58 9.05 0.12 6.45
CA THR A 58 10.39 0.16 5.84
C THR A 58 11.43 -0.42 6.77
N ILE A 59 12.29 -1.29 6.23
CA ILE A 59 13.46 -1.79 6.94
C ILE A 59 14.68 -0.99 6.48
N ASP A 60 15.21 -0.14 7.36
CA ASP A 60 16.47 0.55 7.11
C ASP A 60 17.66 -0.41 7.29
N MET A 61 18.41 -0.61 6.21
CA MET A 61 19.59 -1.49 6.18
C MET A 61 20.85 -0.79 6.72
N GLY A 62 20.76 0.46 7.18
CA GLY A 62 21.88 1.25 7.67
C GLY A 62 22.82 1.75 6.58
N LEU A 63 22.32 1.86 5.34
CA LEU A 63 23.11 2.25 4.16
C LEU A 63 23.06 3.77 3.86
N GLY A 64 22.48 4.56 4.75
CA GLY A 64 22.36 6.02 4.58
C GLY A 64 21.28 6.44 3.58
N MET A 65 20.23 5.63 3.42
CA MET A 65 19.08 5.95 2.58
C MET A 65 18.19 6.99 3.30
N ASP A 66 17.62 7.92 2.53
CA ASP A 66 16.63 8.88 3.05
C ASP A 66 15.21 8.45 2.68
N TYR A 67 14.40 8.15 3.69
CA TYR A 67 12.99 7.74 3.56
C TYR A 67 11.99 8.86 3.89
N SER A 68 12.45 10.10 4.05
CA SER A 68 11.58 11.26 4.35
C SER A 68 10.44 11.43 3.34
N GLN A 69 10.73 11.21 2.05
CA GLN A 69 9.71 11.28 0.99
C GLN A 69 8.71 10.12 1.04
N VAL A 70 9.13 8.94 1.51
CA VAL A 70 8.24 7.80 1.72
C VAL A 70 7.29 8.10 2.88
N ALA A 71 7.80 8.64 3.98
CA ALA A 71 6.99 9.06 5.12
C ALA A 71 5.94 10.12 4.71
N ALA A 72 6.37 11.16 3.97
CA ALA A 72 5.48 12.21 3.48
C ALA A 72 4.37 11.67 2.55
N LEU A 73 4.71 10.70 1.70
CA LEU A 73 3.72 10.03 0.85
C LEU A 73 2.72 9.22 1.69
N CYS A 74 3.18 8.48 2.70
CA CYS A 74 2.29 7.70 3.57
C CYS A 74 1.32 8.62 4.33
N GLU A 75 1.80 9.77 4.82
CA GLU A 75 0.97 10.80 5.45
C GLU A 75 -0.09 11.34 4.47
N GLN A 76 0.29 11.68 3.24
CA GLN A 76 -0.63 12.17 2.21
C GLN A 76 -1.79 11.18 1.94
N TRP A 77 -1.52 9.88 2.01
CA TRP A 77 -2.50 8.82 1.76
C TRP A 77 -3.20 8.30 3.02
N ASN A 78 -2.94 8.91 4.19
CA ASN A 78 -3.45 8.45 5.48
C ASN A 78 -3.15 6.96 5.73
N VAL A 79 -1.88 6.59 5.55
CA VAL A 79 -1.35 5.26 5.84
C VAL A 79 -0.31 5.38 6.95
N PRO A 80 -0.48 4.69 8.09
CA PRO A 80 0.55 4.58 9.12
C PRO A 80 1.87 4.07 8.52
N TYR A 81 2.99 4.59 9.02
CA TYR A 81 4.32 4.26 8.54
C TYR A 81 5.26 3.95 9.71
N THR A 82 5.87 2.76 9.66
CA THR A 82 6.73 2.21 10.71
C THR A 82 8.11 1.84 10.14
#